data_AF-A0A9X3DZ45-F1
#
_entry.id   AF-A0A9X3DZ45-F1
#
_cell.length_a   1.000
_cell.length_b   1.000
_cell.length_c   1.000
_cell.angle_alpha   90.00
_cell.angle_beta   90.00
_cell.angle_gamma   90.00
#
_symmetry.space_group_name_H-M   'P 1'
#
loop_
_entity.id
_entity.type
_entity.pdbx_description
1 polymer ?
#
loop_
_entity_poly.entity_id
_entity_poly.type
_entity_poly.pdbx_seq_one_letter_code
_entity_poly.pdbx_strand_id
1 'polypeptide(L)' 'MNNNTLNYQPWLQAIVAVAQHYRIQPSEEQIRLQLDWNKYQHIDDMLALITRQVGLNVRQADFSTDVL' A
#
# COMPACT_ATOMS: atom_id res chain seq x y z
N MET A 1 -1.41 25.79 8.92
CA MET A 1 -1.08 25.10 7.66
C MET A 1 -1.25 23.61 7.92
N ASN A 2 -2.34 23.01 7.43
CA ASN A 2 -2.64 21.60 7.69
C ASN A 2 -1.76 20.74 6.79
N ASN A 3 -0.62 20.30 7.31
CA ASN A 3 0.20 19.29 6.66
C ASN A 3 -0.54 17.95 6.77
N ASN A 4 -1.53 17.72 5.88
CA ASN A 4 -2.21 16.44 5.78
C ASN A 4 -1.28 15.43 5.09
N THR A 5 -0.20 15.04 5.80
CA THR A 5 0.69 13.98 5.36
C THR A 5 -0.06 12.66 5.43
N LEU A 6 -0.23 12.00 4.28
CA LEU A 6 -0.84 10.68 4.23
C LEU A 6 -0.06 9.71 5.10
N ASN A 7 -0.71 9.16 6.13
CA ASN A 7 -0.11 8.12 6.96
C ASN A 7 -0.20 6.79 6.21
N TYR A 8 0.93 6.37 5.62
CA TYR A 8 1.02 5.16 4.80
C TYR A 8 1.15 3.87 5.64
N GLN A 9 1.45 3.97 6.94
CA GLN A 9 1.81 2.83 7.78
C GLN A 9 0.69 1.76 7.88
N PRO A 10 -0.60 2.11 8.07
CA PRO A 10 -1.67 1.11 8.10
C PRO A 10 -1.82 0.36 6.78
N TRP A 11 -1.65 1.07 5.66
CA TRP A 11 -1.73 0.50 4.32
C TRP A 11 -0.56 -0.44 4.02
N LEU A 12 0.65 -0.04 4.42
CA LEU A 12 1.82 -0.90 4.30
C LEU A 12 1.64 -2.21 5.06
N GLN A 13 1.20 -2.14 6.32
CA GLN A 13 0.97 -3.33 7.13
C GLN A 13 -0.08 -4.27 6.49
N ALA A 14 -1.18 -3.71 5.97
CA ALA A 14 -2.21 -4.49 5.29
C ALA A 14 -1.66 -5.20 4.05
N ILE A 15 -0.90 -4.49 3.20
CA ILE A 15 -0.32 -5.06 1.98
C ILE A 15 0.71 -6.15 2.32
N VAL A 16 1.57 -5.93 3.32
CA VAL A 16 2.55 -6.95 3.76
C VAL A 16 1.83 -8.20 4.27
N ALA A 17 0.74 -8.06 5.04
CA ALA A 17 -0.04 -9.20 5.51
C ALA A 17 -0.65 -9.99 4.33
N VAL A 18 -1.21 -9.30 3.34
CA VAL A 18 -1.75 -9.95 2.12
C VAL A 18 -0.63 -10.64 1.32
N ALA A 19 0.53 -10.00 1.18
CA ALA A 19 1.67 -10.59 0.48
C ALA A 19 2.19 -11.86 1.14
N GLN A 20 2.26 -11.86 2.48
CA GLN A 20 2.66 -13.03 3.27
C GLN A 20 1.68 -14.20 3.08
N HIS A 21 0.39 -13.94 2.90
CA HIS A 21 -0.60 -14.97 2.55
C HIS A 21 -0.23 -15.67 1.22
N TYR A 22 0.29 -14.92 0.25
CA TYR A 22 0.81 -15.45 -1.02
C TYR A 22 2.26 -15.97 -0.95
N ARG A 23 2.83 -16.08 0.26
CA ARG A 23 4.24 -16.48 0.50
C ARG A 23 5.27 -15.54 -0.12
N ILE A 24 4.89 -14.31 -0.41
CA ILE A 24 5.80 -13.24 -0.82
C ILE A 24 6.30 -12.57 0.47
N GLN A 25 7.62 -12.45 0.62
CA GLN A 25 8.25 -11.82 1.79
C GLN A 25 8.91 -10.51 1.37
N PRO A 26 8.15 -9.41 1.25
CA PRO A 26 8.72 -8.12 0.90
C PRO A 26 9.54 -7.55 2.05
N SER A 27 10.59 -6.79 1.74
CA SER A 27 11.32 -6.02 2.73
C SER A 27 10.53 -4.77 3.12
N GLU A 28 9.87 -4.81 4.28
CA GLU A 28 9.09 -3.69 4.79
C GLU A 28 9.95 -2.43 4.98
N GLU A 29 11.21 -2.57 5.39
CA GLU A 29 12.15 -1.45 5.54
C GLU A 29 12.46 -0.76 4.21
N GLN A 30 12.70 -1.54 3.14
CA GLN A 30 12.96 -0.97 1.81
C GLN A 30 11.76 -0.16 1.30
N ILE A 31 10.54 -0.68 1.51
CA ILE A 31 9.31 0.00 1.12
C ILE A 31 9.12 1.28 1.93
N ARG A 32 9.31 1.23 3.26
CA ARG A 32 9.24 2.42 4.13
C ARG A 32 10.18 3.53 3.69
N LEU A 33 11.45 3.20 3.44
CA LEU A 33 12.43 4.17 2.96
C LEU A 33 11.91 4.85 1.68
N GLN A 34 11.46 4.09 0.69
CA GLN A 34 10.96 4.65 -0.57
C GLN A 34 9.68 5.49 -0.42
N LEU A 35 8.85 5.18 0.57
CA LEU A 35 7.67 5.98 0.91
C LEU A 35 8.07 7.29 1.61
N ASP A 36 9.09 7.27 2.48
CA ASP A 36 9.59 8.47 3.15
C ASP A 36 10.18 9.50 2.18
N TRP A 37 10.81 9.02 1.09
CA TRP A 37 11.36 9.89 0.04
C TRP A 37 10.27 10.49 -0.88
N ASN A 38 9.10 9.86 -0.97
CA ASN A 38 8.04 10.27 -1.88
C ASN A 38 6.84 10.87 -1.13
N LYS A 39 6.66 12.18 -1.25
CA LYS A 39 5.46 12.85 -0.73
C LYS A 39 4.28 12.61 -1.67
N TYR A 40 3.55 11.51 -1.48
CA TYR A 40 2.34 11.22 -2.25
C TYR A 40 1.20 12.17 -1.85
N GLN A 41 0.47 12.65 -2.85
CA GLN A 41 -0.73 13.49 -2.64
C GLN A 41 -2.02 12.66 -2.64
N HIS A 42 -2.01 11.50 -3.31
CA HIS A 42 -3.15 10.60 -3.44
C HIS A 42 -2.82 9.20 -2.89
N ILE A 43 -3.77 8.62 -2.15
CA ILE A 43 -3.64 7.29 -1.56
C ILE A 43 -3.55 6.22 -2.66
N ASP A 44 -4.28 6.39 -3.77
CA ASP A 44 -4.30 5.39 -4.86
C ASP A 44 -2.92 5.21 -5.51
N ASP A 45 -2.20 6.31 -5.73
CA ASP A 45 -0.84 6.28 -6.29
C ASP A 45 0.13 5.55 -5.35
N MET A 46 0.01 5.83 -4.05
CA MET A 46 0.81 5.18 -3.01
C MET A 46 0.51 3.67 -2.94
N LEU A 47 -0.77 3.27 -2.95
CA LEU A 47 -1.17 1.87 -2.92
C LEU A 47 -0.71 1.12 -4.17
N ALA A 48 -0.84 1.72 -5.35
CA ALA A 48 -0.37 1.14 -6.59
C ALA A 48 1.16 0.92 -6.57
N LEU A 49 1.92 1.85 -6.00
CA LEU A 49 3.37 1.72 -5.88
C LEU A 49 3.78 0.61 -4.92
N ILE A 50 3.20 0.58 -3.70
CA ILE A 50 3.52 -0.44 -2.70
C ILE A 50 3.15 -1.83 -3.23
N THR A 51 1.96 -2.00 -3.80
CA THR A 51 1.53 -3.32 -4.30
C THR A 51 2.40 -3.82 -5.45
N ARG A 52 2.80 -2.94 -6.39
CA ARG A 52 3.73 -3.30 -7.47
C ARG A 52 5.09 -3.79 -6.95
N GLN A 53 5.64 -3.15 -5.92
CA GLN A 53 6.92 -3.56 -5.32
C GLN A 53 6.89 -4.95 -4.72
N VAL A 54 5.71 -5.36 -4.28
CA VAL A 54 5.47 -6.68 -3.69
C VAL A 54 5.00 -7.69 -4.75
N GLY A 55 4.90 -7.30 -6.03
CA GLY A 55 4.44 -8.18 -7.10
C GLY A 55 2.93 -8.42 -7.10
N LEU A 56 2.16 -7.53 -6.46
CA LEU A 56 0.70 -7.55 -6.41
C LEU A 56 0.11 -6.41 -7.26
N ASN A 57 -1.20 -6.47 -7.49
CA ASN A 57 -1.98 -5.40 -8.10
C ASN A 57 -3.11 -4.99 -7.16
N VAL A 58 -3.43 -3.69 -7.13
CA VAL A 58 -4.52 -3.13 -6.35
C VAL A 58 -5.62 -2.62 -7.29
N ARG A 59 -6.87 -2.84 -6.89
CA ARG A 59 -8.04 -2.29 -7.57
C ARG A 59 -9.00 -1.74 -6.53
N GLN A 60 -9.40 -0.48 -6.70
CA GLN A 60 -10.52 0.08 -5.95
C GLN A 60 -11.82 -0.37 -6.60
N ALA A 61 -12.80 -0.78 -5.79
CA ALA A 61 -14.13 -1.13 -6.21
C ALA A 61 -15.13 -0.72 -5.12
N ASP A 62 -16.36 -0.39 -5.53
CA ASP A 62 -17.45 -0.18 -4.58
C ASP A 62 -17.75 -1.48 -3.84
N PHE A 63 -18.08 -1.37 -2.55
CA PHE A 63 -18.46 -2.53 -1.76
C PHE A 63 -19.78 -3.09 -2.30
N SER A 64 -19.75 -4.33 -2.79
CA SER A 64 -20.92 -5.13 -3.13
C SER A 64 -20.81 -6.50 -2.47
N THR A 65 -21.94 -7.05 -2.04
CA THR A 65 -22.04 -8.43 -1.55
C THR A 65 -21.65 -9.48 -2.60
N ASP A 66 -21.59 -9.11 -3.88
CA ASP A 66 -21.09 -9.99 -4.95
C ASP A 66 -19.58 -10.25 -4.88
N VAL A 67 -18.85 -9.48 -4.06
CA VAL A 67 -17.38 -9.49 -3.93
C VAL A 67 -16.94 -10.09 -2.58
N LEU A 68 -17.88 -10.60 -1.78
CA LEU A 68 -17.63 -11.34 -0.52
C LEU A 68 -17.55 -12.85 -0.79
#